data_AF-A0A3P7N635-F1
#
_entry.id   AF-A0A3P7N635-F1
#
_cell.length_a   1.000
_cell.length_b   1.000
_cell.length_c   1.000
_cell.angle_alpha   90.00
_cell.angle_beta   90.00
_cell.angle_gamma   90.00
#
_symmetry.space_group_name_H-M   'P 1'
#
loop_
_entity.id
_entity.type
_entity.pdbx_description
1 polymer ?
#
loop_
_entity_poly.entity_id
_entity_poly.type
_entity_poly.pdbx_seq_one_letter_code
_entity_poly.pdbx_strand_id
1 'polypeptide(L)'
;MRLYLSSVVPLAFLQTPISYPKDGAPKYSIYGSLGVTVNHFLAKLFWPRVERGSQKQCLENIFRGYLSTLYRNSADFEDEILRTIELSDALDTTAYGYVTSNGNSTIREQKLPGFDDFDDVQNMMLTFGTMFCSREGAQPGSPYEAM
;
A
#
# COMPACT_ATOMS: atom_id res chain seq x y z
N MET A 1 10.69 18.17 24.66
CA MET A 1 11.37 17.85 23.38
C MET A 1 10.38 18.13 22.25
N ARG A 2 10.49 19.27 21.56
CA ARG A 2 9.63 19.59 20.39
C ARG A 2 10.23 18.89 19.17
N LEU A 3 9.57 17.84 18.70
CA LEU A 3 9.87 17.23 17.41
C LEU A 3 9.24 18.11 16.33
N TYR A 4 10.05 18.90 15.62
CA TYR A 4 9.66 19.49 14.35
C TYR A 4 9.69 18.38 13.30
N LEU A 5 8.61 17.60 13.20
CA LEU A 5 8.42 16.69 12.07
C LEU A 5 8.03 17.56 10.86
N SER A 6 8.99 17.82 9.97
CA SER A 6 8.68 18.30 8.62
C SER A 6 8.51 17.07 7.73
N SER A 7 7.28 16.84 7.26
CA SER A 7 7.00 15.85 6.21
C SER A 7 6.90 16.59 4.88
N VAL A 8 7.65 16.13 3.88
CA VAL A 8 7.66 16.71 2.53
C VAL A 8 7.12 15.67 1.59
N VAL A 9 6.00 15.97 0.94
CA VAL A 9 5.46 15.18 -0.17
C VAL A 9 6.00 15.77 -1.47
N PRO A 10 6.85 15.05 -2.23
CA PRO A 10 7.39 15.59 -3.47
C PRO A 10 6.28 15.90 -4.47
N LEU A 11 6.41 16.99 -5.23
CA LEU A 11 5.42 17.39 -6.25
C LEU A 11 5.18 16.30 -7.30
N ALA A 12 6.17 15.43 -7.55
CA ALA A 12 6.05 14.27 -8.43
C ALA A 12 4.97 13.26 -7.98
N PHE A 13 4.59 13.26 -6.70
CA PHE A 13 3.53 12.40 -6.16
C PHE A 13 2.13 12.97 -6.46
N LEU A 14 2.06 14.22 -6.94
CA LEU A 14 0.86 14.84 -7.51
C LEU A 14 0.71 14.57 -9.02
N GLN A 15 1.29 13.46 -9.49
CA GLN A 15 1.20 13.00 -10.87
C GLN A 15 0.71 11.55 -10.92
N THR A 16 0.16 11.13 -12.07
CA THR A 16 -0.28 9.75 -12.32
C THR A 16 0.89 8.78 -12.14
N PRO A 17 0.70 7.61 -11.50
CA PRO A 17 -0.55 7.06 -10.94
C PRO A 17 -0.81 7.44 -9.47
N ILE A 18 0.04 8.27 -8.85
CA ILE A 18 0.02 8.52 -7.39
C ILE A 18 -1.07 9.51 -7.00
N SER A 19 -1.26 10.60 -7.73
CA SER A 19 -2.50 11.37 -7.65
C SER A 19 -2.61 12.26 -8.87
N TYR A 20 -3.82 12.44 -9.39
CA TYR A 20 -4.07 13.40 -10.46
C TYR A 20 -5.21 14.32 -10.03
N PRO A 21 -4.91 15.44 -9.36
CA PRO A 21 -5.91 16.33 -8.80
C PRO A 21 -6.57 17.22 -9.86
N LYS A 22 -6.96 16.66 -11.02
CA LYS A 22 -7.91 17.33 -11.93
C LYS A 22 -9.34 16.97 -11.54
N ASP A 23 -10.28 17.79 -11.97
CA ASP A 23 -11.72 17.57 -11.77
C ASP A 23 -12.12 16.16 -12.23
N GLY A 24 -12.47 15.30 -11.27
CA GLY A 24 -13.04 13.97 -11.53
C GLY A 24 -12.23 12.76 -11.04
N ALA A 25 -11.05 12.92 -10.43
CA ALA A 25 -10.38 11.77 -9.82
C ALA A 25 -11.18 11.27 -8.59
N PRO A 26 -11.60 10.00 -8.56
CA PRO A 26 -12.35 9.45 -7.44
C PRO A 26 -11.46 9.38 -6.19
N LYS A 27 -12.03 9.61 -5.00
CA LYS A 27 -11.28 9.61 -3.75
C LYS A 27 -10.65 8.25 -3.48
N TYR A 28 -11.31 7.13 -3.83
CA TYR A 28 -10.69 5.81 -3.68
C TYR A 28 -9.34 5.74 -4.41
N SER A 29 -9.17 6.46 -5.52
CA SER A 29 -7.89 6.48 -6.24
C SER A 29 -6.86 7.25 -5.41
N ILE A 30 -7.20 8.44 -4.93
CA ILE A 30 -6.31 9.29 -4.11
C ILE A 30 -5.90 8.58 -2.82
N TYR A 31 -6.84 7.93 -2.14
CA TYR A 31 -6.56 7.18 -0.92
C TYR A 31 -5.69 5.96 -1.23
N GLY A 32 -6.06 5.15 -2.23
CA GLY A 32 -5.33 3.94 -2.61
C GLY A 32 -3.88 4.18 -3.02
N SER A 33 -3.55 5.38 -3.51
CA SER A 33 -2.19 5.74 -3.89
C SER A 33 -1.52 6.73 -2.94
N LEU A 34 -1.86 8.02 -3.01
CA LEU A 34 -1.23 9.07 -2.21
C LEU A 34 -1.47 8.87 -0.72
N GLY A 35 -2.68 8.48 -0.32
CA GLY A 35 -3.04 8.21 1.07
C GLY A 35 -2.14 7.14 1.69
N VAL A 36 -2.03 5.98 1.02
CA VAL A 36 -1.15 4.89 1.47
C VAL A 36 0.30 5.33 1.50
N THR A 37 0.74 6.09 0.50
CA THR A 37 2.12 6.56 0.41
C THR A 37 2.49 7.51 1.55
N VAL A 38 1.61 8.45 1.88
CA VAL A 38 1.79 9.36 3.02
C VAL A 38 1.79 8.59 4.33
N ASN A 39 0.83 7.69 4.53
CA ASN A 39 0.77 6.88 5.74
C ASN A 39 1.97 5.94 5.87
N HIS A 40 2.50 5.40 4.77
CA HIS A 40 3.71 4.59 4.78
C HIS A 40 4.95 5.41 5.16
N PHE A 41 5.03 6.67 4.71
CA PHE A 41 6.08 7.58 5.16
C PHE A 41 5.95 7.94 6.65
N LEU A 42 4.72 8.18 7.12
CA LEU A 42 4.44 8.43 8.53
C LEU A 42 4.76 7.20 9.40
N ALA A 43 4.42 6.00 8.95
CA ALA A 43 4.71 4.76 9.65
C ALA A 43 6.20 4.66 9.99
N LYS A 44 7.10 5.02 9.06
CA LYS A 44 8.56 5.03 9.30
C LYS A 44 9.01 5.95 10.44
N LEU A 45 8.24 6.98 10.78
CA LEU A 45 8.54 7.90 11.88
C LEU A 45 8.11 7.34 13.24
N PHE A 46 7.07 6.51 13.26
CA PHE A 46 6.49 5.95 14.48
C PHE A 46 6.95 4.51 14.77
N TRP A 47 7.16 3.70 13.73
CA TRP A 47 7.52 2.28 13.81
C TRP A 47 8.83 1.98 14.53
N PRO A 48 9.87 2.84 14.53
CA PRO A 48 11.07 2.60 15.34
C PRO A 48 10.79 2.47 16.85
N ARG A 49 9.60 2.84 17.30
CA ARG A 49 9.19 2.82 18.72
C ARG A 49 8.22 1.70 19.06
N VAL A 50 7.81 0.89 18.09
CA VAL A 50 6.86 -0.22 18.25
C VAL A 50 7.63 -1.53 18.37
N GLU A 51 7.20 -2.42 19.27
CA GLU A 51 7.78 -3.76 19.41
C GLU A 51 7.41 -4.62 18.19
N ARG A 52 8.43 -5.12 17.46
CA ARG A 52 8.24 -5.74 16.13
C ARG A 52 8.30 -7.27 16.13
N GLY A 53 8.70 -7.89 17.24
CA GLY A 53 9.03 -9.33 17.28
C GLY A 53 7.84 -10.24 16.93
N SER A 54 6.67 -9.97 17.52
CA SER A 54 5.46 -10.76 17.30
C SER A 54 4.89 -10.61 15.88
N GLN A 55 4.88 -9.39 15.35
CA GLN A 55 4.42 -9.07 13.99
C GLN A 55 5.34 -9.69 12.94
N LYS A 56 6.66 -9.59 13.13
CA LYS A 56 7.67 -10.20 12.27
C LYS A 56 7.47 -11.71 12.19
N GLN A 57 7.36 -12.38 13.33
CA GLN A 57 7.20 -13.84 13.38
C GLN A 57 5.91 -14.32 12.69
N CYS A 58 4.82 -13.55 12.82
CA CYS A 58 3.57 -13.84 12.13
C CYS A 58 3.72 -13.73 10.60
N LEU A 59 4.29 -12.62 10.12
CA LEU A 59 4.42 -12.35 8.69
C LEU A 59 5.51 -13.16 8.01
N GLU A 60 6.55 -13.56 8.71
CA GLU A 60 7.63 -14.38 8.13
C GLU A 60 7.08 -15.69 7.54
N ASN A 61 6.19 -16.36 8.26
CA ASN A 61 5.57 -17.61 7.79
C ASN A 61 4.72 -17.40 6.54
N ILE A 62 3.97 -16.29 6.50
CA ILE A 62 3.12 -15.92 5.37
C ILE A 62 4.00 -15.56 4.16
N PHE A 63 5.00 -14.70 4.35
CA PHE A 63 5.92 -14.24 3.32
C PHE A 63 6.67 -15.42 2.67
N ARG A 64 7.23 -16.32 3.48
CA ARG A 64 7.90 -17.54 2.98
C ARG A 64 6.95 -18.47 2.21
N GLY A 65 5.64 -18.40 2.48
CA GLY A 65 4.62 -19.14 1.74
C GLY A 65 4.38 -18.62 0.32
N TYR A 66 4.63 -17.33 0.06
CA TYR A 66 4.49 -16.70 -1.25
C TYR A 66 5.75 -16.79 -2.13
N LEU A 67 6.91 -17.10 -1.53
CA LEU A 67 8.15 -17.23 -2.27
C LEU A 67 8.22 -18.54 -3.06
N SER A 68 8.93 -18.49 -4.19
CA SER A 68 9.22 -19.71 -4.94
C SER A 68 10.05 -20.72 -4.11
N THR A 69 9.97 -21.99 -4.49
CA THR A 69 10.69 -23.08 -3.79
C THR A 69 12.20 -22.85 -3.72
N LEU A 70 12.76 -22.07 -4.66
CA LEU A 70 14.17 -21.69 -4.73
C LEU A 70 14.56 -20.68 -3.64
N TYR A 71 13.64 -19.81 -3.23
CA TYR A 71 13.91 -18.69 -2.30
C TYR A 71 13.35 -18.89 -0.91
N ARG A 72 12.44 -19.85 -0.71
CA ARG A 72 11.77 -20.12 0.59
C ARG A 72 12.73 -20.31 1.77
N ASN A 73 13.93 -20.84 1.53
CA ASN A 73 14.95 -21.12 2.55
C ASN A 73 16.07 -20.08 2.62
N SER A 74 15.97 -18.96 1.90
CA SER A 74 16.95 -17.88 2.02
C SER A 74 16.94 -17.31 3.45
N ALA A 75 18.12 -16.90 3.89
CA ALA A 75 18.40 -16.55 5.28
C ALA A 75 18.04 -15.11 5.65
N ASP A 76 17.85 -14.22 4.67
CA ASP A 76 17.67 -12.80 4.92
C ASP A 76 16.48 -12.23 4.15
N PHE A 77 15.41 -11.92 4.89
CA PHE A 77 14.19 -11.25 4.42
C PHE A 77 13.71 -10.20 5.43
N GLU A 78 14.58 -9.82 6.37
CA GLU A 78 14.17 -9.01 7.50
C GLU A 78 13.68 -7.64 7.04
N ASP A 79 14.40 -7.01 6.11
CA ASP A 79 14.03 -5.73 5.54
C ASP A 79 12.71 -5.79 4.75
N GLU A 80 12.49 -6.85 3.96
CA GLU A 80 11.25 -7.07 3.22
C GLU A 80 10.05 -7.25 4.17
N ILE A 81 10.21 -8.05 5.23
CA ILE A 81 9.15 -8.27 6.22
C ILE A 81 8.83 -6.95 6.93
N LEU A 82 9.85 -6.19 7.34
CA LEU A 82 9.65 -4.89 7.99
C LEU A 82 8.93 -3.90 7.08
N ARG A 83 9.34 -3.80 5.81
CA ARG A 83 8.66 -2.95 4.82
C ARG A 83 7.22 -3.41 4.60
N THR A 84 6.97 -4.71 4.59
CA THR A 84 5.62 -5.28 4.44
C THR A 84 4.73 -4.93 5.63
N ILE A 85 5.25 -4.99 6.86
CA ILE A 85 4.52 -4.56 8.06
C ILE A 85 4.14 -3.07 7.94
N GLU A 86 5.12 -2.22 7.65
CA GLU A 86 4.91 -0.77 7.53
C GLU A 86 3.91 -0.42 6.42
N LEU A 87 3.95 -1.16 5.31
CA LEU A 87 3.03 -0.96 4.19
C LEU A 87 1.62 -1.47 4.51
N SER A 88 1.51 -2.59 5.21
CA SER A 88 0.22 -3.17 5.61
C SER A 88 -0.52 -2.25 6.57
N ASP A 89 0.18 -1.70 7.56
CA ASP A 89 -0.40 -0.74 8.50
C ASP A 89 -0.82 0.57 7.82
N ALA A 90 0.01 1.05 6.88
CA ALA A 90 -0.32 2.23 6.09
C ALA A 90 -1.56 2.01 5.22
N LEU A 91 -1.68 0.84 4.60
CA LEU A 91 -2.85 0.47 3.80
C LEU A 91 -4.11 0.39 4.68
N ASP A 92 -4.03 -0.28 5.83
CA ASP A 92 -5.16 -0.43 6.77
C ASP A 92 -5.62 0.93 7.32
N THR A 93 -4.68 1.75 7.78
CA THR A 93 -4.95 3.12 8.25
C THR A 93 -5.63 3.96 7.17
N THR A 94 -5.17 3.82 5.92
CA THR A 94 -5.74 4.54 4.78
C THR A 94 -7.13 4.04 4.41
N ALA A 95 -7.34 2.71 4.38
CA ALA A 95 -8.62 2.09 4.11
C ALA A 95 -9.66 2.50 5.16
N TYR A 96 -9.28 2.45 6.43
CA TYR A 96 -10.10 2.92 7.54
C TYR A 96 -10.45 4.41 7.39
N GLY A 97 -9.46 5.25 7.09
CA GLY A 97 -9.67 6.68 6.83
C GLY A 97 -10.60 6.94 5.64
N TYR A 98 -10.53 6.11 4.61
CA TYR A 98 -11.41 6.19 3.44
C TYR A 98 -12.85 5.84 3.81
N VAL A 99 -13.06 4.68 4.44
CA VAL A 99 -14.40 4.20 4.84
C VAL A 99 -15.06 5.16 5.81
N THR A 100 -14.32 5.70 6.79
CA THR A 100 -14.87 6.67 7.74
C THR A 100 -15.20 8.02 7.09
N SER A 101 -14.40 8.47 6.12
CA SER A 101 -14.64 9.69 5.35
C SER A 101 -15.84 9.56 4.40
N ASN A 102 -16.03 8.39 3.78
CA ASN A 102 -17.10 8.15 2.81
C ASN A 102 -18.36 7.49 3.39
N GLY A 103 -18.33 6.97 4.61
CA GLY A 103 -19.48 6.32 5.27
C GLY A 103 -20.69 7.23 5.49
N ASN A 104 -20.49 8.55 5.44
CA ASN A 104 -21.56 9.55 5.51
C ASN A 104 -21.89 10.21 4.16
N SER A 105 -21.26 9.78 3.06
CA SER A 105 -21.48 10.37 1.73
C SER A 105 -22.54 9.62 0.95
N THR A 106 -23.55 10.33 0.44
CA THR A 106 -24.58 9.78 -0.47
C THR A 106 -24.13 9.79 -1.93
N ILE A 107 -22.94 10.34 -2.22
CA ILE A 107 -22.39 10.48 -3.57
C ILE A 107 -21.53 9.25 -3.84
N ARG A 108 -21.99 8.37 -4.74
CA ARG A 108 -21.17 7.27 -5.26
C ARG A 108 -20.08 7.83 -6.15
N GLU A 109 -18.86 7.36 -5.97
CA GLU A 109 -17.73 7.76 -6.79
C GLU A 109 -17.86 7.20 -8.21
N GLN A 110 -17.21 7.85 -9.18
CA GLN A 110 -17.15 7.32 -10.53
C GLN A 110 -16.35 6.02 -10.50
N LYS A 111 -16.94 4.91 -10.96
CA LYS A 111 -16.25 3.62 -11.06
C LYS A 111 -15.16 3.62 -12.14
N LEU A 112 -14.15 2.78 -11.97
CA LEU A 112 -13.15 2.54 -13.01
C LEU A 112 -13.81 1.86 -14.22
N PRO A 113 -13.62 2.38 -15.45
CA PRO A 113 -14.13 1.72 -16.64
C PRO A 113 -13.63 0.29 -16.75
N GLY A 114 -14.53 -0.68 -16.94
CA GLY A 114 -14.20 -2.11 -17.01
C GLY A 114 -14.14 -2.81 -15.64
N PHE A 115 -14.36 -2.09 -14.54
CA PHE A 115 -14.48 -2.62 -13.18
C PHE A 115 -15.81 -2.18 -12.54
N ASP A 116 -16.89 -2.21 -13.33
CA ASP A 116 -18.21 -1.73 -12.92
C ASP A 116 -18.82 -2.55 -11.78
N ASP A 117 -18.37 -3.78 -11.57
CA ASP A 117 -18.81 -4.65 -10.49
C ASP A 117 -18.08 -4.38 -9.17
N PHE A 118 -16.97 -3.62 -9.19
CA PHE A 118 -16.19 -3.34 -7.98
C PHE A 118 -16.87 -2.26 -7.15
N ASP A 119 -16.85 -2.44 -5.84
CA ASP A 119 -17.14 -1.36 -4.89
C ASP A 119 -15.95 -0.39 -4.77
N ASP A 120 -16.16 0.72 -4.07
CA ASP A 120 -15.14 1.76 -4.01
C ASP A 120 -13.89 1.32 -3.21
N VAL A 121 -14.03 0.41 -2.25
CA VAL A 121 -12.89 -0.15 -1.49
C VAL A 121 -12.09 -1.11 -2.36
N GLN A 122 -12.76 -1.94 -3.16
CA GLN A 122 -12.11 -2.80 -4.14
C GLN A 122 -11.37 -1.97 -5.19
N ASN A 123 -11.95 -0.86 -5.64
CA ASN A 123 -11.28 0.08 -6.54
C ASN A 123 -10.10 0.81 -5.88
N MET A 124 -10.17 1.08 -4.57
CA MET A 124 -9.04 1.58 -3.77
C MET A 124 -7.89 0.58 -3.77
N MET A 125 -8.18 -0.69 -3.49
CA MET A 125 -7.19 -1.78 -3.45
C MET A 125 -6.58 -2.04 -4.83
N LEU A 126 -7.38 -1.97 -5.89
CA LEU A 126 -6.89 -2.07 -7.26
C LEU A 126 -5.90 -0.94 -7.57
N THR A 127 -6.27 0.31 -7.23
CA THR A 127 -5.38 1.46 -7.39
C THR A 127 -4.07 1.27 -6.63
N PHE A 128 -4.15 0.83 -5.37
CA PHE A 128 -2.98 0.51 -4.56
C PHE A 128 -2.08 -0.53 -5.25
N GLY A 129 -2.67 -1.62 -5.74
CA GLY A 129 -1.95 -2.69 -6.44
C GLY A 129 -1.20 -2.19 -7.69
N THR A 130 -1.78 -1.23 -8.43
CA THR A 130 -1.11 -0.67 -9.62
C THR A 130 0.22 0.01 -9.32
N MET A 131 0.44 0.49 -8.08
CA MET A 131 1.72 1.09 -7.68
C MET A 131 2.87 0.08 -7.66
N PHE A 132 2.58 -1.21 -7.57
CA PHE A 132 3.57 -2.29 -7.48
C PHE A 132 3.66 -3.12 -8.76
N CYS A 133 2.97 -2.72 -9.82
CA CYS A 133 3.10 -3.37 -11.13
C CYS A 133 4.51 -3.14 -11.70
N SER A 134 5.39 -4.13 -11.56
CA SER A 134 6.75 -4.12 -12.12
C SER A 134 6.90 -5.18 -13.20
N ARG A 135 7.63 -4.84 -14.27
CA ARG A 135 7.98 -5.77 -15.35
C ARG A 135 8.84 -6.94 -14.87
N GLU A 136 9.64 -6.73 -13.81
CA GLU A 136 10.53 -7.76 -13.25
C GLU A 136 9.76 -8.88 -12.55
N GLY A 137 8.60 -8.59 -11.97
CA GLY A 137 7.72 -9.61 -11.38
C GLY A 137 7.03 -10.49 -12.42
N ALA A 138 6.89 -10.00 -13.65
CA ALA A 138 6.25 -10.71 -14.76
C ALA A 138 7.22 -11.57 -15.60
N GLN A 139 8.51 -11.57 -15.27
CA GLN A 139 9.52 -12.36 -16.00
C GLN A 139 9.63 -13.78 -15.43
N PRO A 140 9.75 -14.80 -16.31
CA PRO A 140 10.02 -16.16 -15.88
C PRO A 140 11.30 -16.27 -15.05
N GLY A 141 11.22 -16.94 -13.90
CA GLY A 141 12.32 -17.09 -12.94
C GLY A 141 12.41 -15.96 -11.90
N SER A 142 11.48 -15.01 -11.90
CA SER A 142 11.41 -13.98 -10.86
C SER A 142 11.12 -14.61 -9.48
N PRO A 143 11.72 -14.11 -8.37
CA PRO A 143 11.36 -14.54 -7.02
C PRO A 143 9.87 -14.34 -6.69
N TYR A 144 9.21 -13.46 -7.44
CA TYR A 144 7.80 -13.06 -7.30
C TYR A 144 6.93 -13.51 -8.49
N GLU A 145 7.44 -14.40 -9.33
CA GLU A 145 6.63 -15.01 -10.41
C GLU A 145 5.42 -15.71 -9.78
N ALA A 146 4.22 -15.32 -10.20
CA ALA A 146 2.99 -15.93 -9.71
C ALA A 146 2.94 -17.40 -10.14
N MET A 147 2.79 -18.31 -9.17
CA MET A 147 2.58 -19.74 -9.41
C MET A 147 1.19 -20.04 -9.95
#